data_AF-A0A1J5TDM8-F1
#
_entry.id   AF-A0A1J5TDM8-F1
#
_cell.length_a   1.000
_cell.length_b   1.000
_cell.length_c   1.000
_cell.angle_alpha   90.00
_cell.angle_beta   90.00
_cell.angle_gamma   90.00
#
_symmetry.space_group_name_H-M   'P 1'
#
loop_
_entity.id
_entity.type
_entity.pdbx_description
1 polymer ?
#
loop_
_entity_poly.entity_id
_entity_poly.type
_entity_poly.pdbx_seq_one_letter_code
_entity_poly.pdbx_strand_id
1 'polypeptide(L)'
;MGLEGHPISASDLERYGYCPLSWKLHKDGVDAEGKEIIAGTKKKREVRNILQNLFNQEHYSDSSYQNFNSVIKVAIFTNLIGILFLLFVNSLVGYFLISLSFIWLIIASLYLYFFLYSHETADEIKAKLDVEDKKSNNSEHRINTPKLFSNSIGLCGKPTYVLENNDEIIPVDVKSGRKPEKPFFNHVLQNAAYCFLVEEQLETKVPHGIIRYGMKEKSHTVTWDEDLKNLLIEKVSEMEKILNGDSEAHRNHNRPGKCKNCSRKEACPERLDN
;
A
#
# COMPACT_ATOMS: atom_id res chain seq x y z
N MET A 1 -29.61 -2.32 -6.19
CA MET A 1 -30.00 -1.02 -5.62
C MET A 1 -28.68 -0.27 -5.40
N GLY A 2 -28.33 0.61 -6.34
CA GLY A 2 -26.98 1.16 -6.46
C GLY A 2 -26.69 2.17 -5.36
N LEU A 3 -25.54 2.03 -4.71
CA LEU A 3 -24.98 3.05 -3.83
C LEU A 3 -24.60 4.26 -4.70
N GLU A 4 -25.51 5.22 -4.89
CA GLU A 4 -25.23 6.52 -5.53
C GLU A 4 -24.46 7.48 -4.61
N GLY A 5 -23.92 6.98 -3.48
CA GLY A 5 -23.01 7.70 -2.60
C GLY A 5 -21.55 7.40 -2.94
N HIS A 6 -20.69 8.43 -2.89
CA HIS A 6 -19.24 8.22 -2.93
C HIS A 6 -18.82 7.36 -1.73
N PRO A 7 -18.12 6.22 -1.92
CA PRO A 7 -17.77 5.33 -0.83
C PRO A 7 -16.89 6.05 0.20
N ILE A 8 -17.13 5.76 1.48
CA ILE A 8 -16.33 6.30 2.58
C ILE A 8 -14.90 5.78 2.40
N SER A 9 -13.91 6.66 2.47
CA SER A 9 -12.51 6.22 2.38
C SER A 9 -11.93 5.88 3.76
N ALA A 10 -10.94 4.99 3.82
CA ALA A 10 -10.18 4.75 5.05
C ALA A 10 -9.55 6.04 5.63
N SER A 11 -9.17 6.98 4.74
CA SER A 11 -8.71 8.31 5.16
C SER A 11 -9.83 9.21 5.69
N ASP A 12 -11.08 8.96 5.33
CA ASP A 12 -12.23 9.66 5.92
C ASP A 12 -12.49 9.17 7.35
N LEU A 13 -12.38 7.85 7.61
CA LEU A 13 -12.43 7.30 8.96
C LEU A 13 -11.32 7.88 9.87
N GLU A 14 -10.11 8.08 9.33
CA GLU A 14 -9.04 8.78 10.04
C GLU A 14 -9.42 10.21 10.42
N ARG A 15 -10.07 10.96 9.52
CA ARG A 15 -10.51 12.34 9.80
C ARG A 15 -11.68 12.36 10.76
N TYR A 16 -12.64 11.45 10.58
CA TYR A 16 -13.81 11.31 11.43
C TYR A 16 -13.41 10.98 12.87
N GLY A 17 -12.53 10.00 13.05
CA GLY A 17 -11.96 9.64 14.36
C GLY A 17 -11.17 10.78 15.01
N TYR A 18 -10.57 11.69 14.22
CA TYR A 18 -9.92 12.88 14.76
C TYR A 18 -10.93 13.86 15.35
N CYS A 19 -11.95 14.23 14.55
CA CYS A 19 -13.12 15.03 14.92
C CYS A 19 -14.19 14.95 13.80
N PRO A 20 -15.43 14.47 14.07
CA PRO A 20 -16.49 14.34 13.07
C PRO A 20 -16.84 15.66 12.38
N LEU A 21 -16.96 16.77 13.13
CA LEU A 21 -17.23 18.08 12.55
C LEU A 21 -16.10 18.54 11.60
N SER A 22 -14.83 18.31 11.94
CA SER A 22 -13.71 18.64 11.05
C SER A 22 -13.73 17.81 9.76
N TRP A 23 -14.14 16.54 9.85
CA TRP A 23 -14.35 15.69 8.68
C TRP A 23 -15.53 16.17 7.82
N LYS A 24 -16.64 16.57 8.43
CA LYS A 24 -17.80 17.10 7.68
C LYS A 24 -17.44 18.40 6.95
N LEU A 25 -16.76 19.33 7.61
CA LEU A 25 -16.23 20.54 6.97
C LEU A 25 -15.31 20.21 5.77
N HIS A 26 -14.51 19.15 5.86
CA HIS A 26 -13.71 18.69 4.71
C HIS A 26 -14.58 18.25 3.54
N LYS A 27 -15.66 17.49 3.81
CA LYS A 27 -16.61 17.05 2.78
C LYS A 27 -17.38 18.21 2.17
N ASP A 28 -17.61 19.27 2.93
CA ASP A 28 -18.26 20.49 2.48
C ASP A 28 -17.31 21.46 1.75
N GLY A 29 -16.06 21.04 1.50
CA GLY A 29 -15.09 21.80 0.69
C GLY A 29 -14.24 22.80 1.46
N VAL A 30 -14.26 22.78 2.80
CA VAL A 30 -13.37 23.63 3.61
C VAL A 30 -11.94 23.09 3.54
N ASP A 31 -11.05 23.92 2.99
CA ASP A 31 -9.64 23.61 2.86
C ASP A 31 -8.94 23.46 4.21
N ALA A 32 -7.90 22.64 4.22
CA ALA A 32 -7.05 22.49 5.38
C ALA A 32 -5.93 23.54 5.33
N GLU A 33 -5.84 24.38 6.35
CA GLU A 33 -4.79 25.38 6.49
C GLU A 33 -3.68 24.92 7.45
N GLY A 34 -2.47 25.41 7.22
CA GLY A 34 -1.33 25.25 8.14
C GLY A 34 -0.12 24.56 7.54
N LYS A 35 1.08 25.03 7.93
CA LYS A 35 2.37 24.51 7.47
C LYS A 35 2.56 23.01 7.80
N GLU A 36 1.97 22.55 8.90
CA GLU A 36 2.06 21.15 9.33
C GLU A 36 1.34 20.18 8.38
N ILE A 37 0.23 20.59 7.78
CA ILE A 37 -0.51 19.78 6.79
C ILE A 37 0.32 19.60 5.52
N ILE A 38 0.92 20.68 5.03
CA ILE A 38 1.80 20.67 3.85
C ILE A 38 3.03 19.79 4.12
N ALA A 39 3.67 19.96 5.28
CA ALA A 39 4.81 19.14 5.67
C ALA A 39 4.45 17.66 5.83
N GLY A 40 3.30 17.36 6.46
CA GLY A 40 2.81 16.00 6.68
C GLY A 40 2.49 15.26 5.37
N THR A 41 1.79 15.93 4.45
CA THR A 41 1.46 15.42 3.11
C THR A 41 2.71 15.19 2.25
N LYS A 42 3.69 16.11 2.30
CA LYS A 42 4.98 15.93 1.62
C LYS A 42 5.71 14.68 2.11
N LYS A 43 5.86 14.51 3.44
CA LYS A 43 6.49 13.31 4.03
C LYS A 43 5.77 12.02 3.67
N LYS A 44 4.43 12.01 3.70
CA LYS A 44 3.62 10.85 3.30
C LYS A 44 3.85 10.49 1.83
N ARG A 45 3.99 11.50 0.95
CA ARG A 45 4.30 11.31 -0.47
C ARG A 45 5.71 10.78 -0.69
N GLU A 46 6.71 11.28 0.05
CA GLU A 46 8.10 10.78 -0.02
C GLU A 46 8.17 9.29 0.34
N VAL A 47 7.57 8.89 1.46
CA VAL A 47 7.48 7.48 1.87
C VAL A 47 6.83 6.63 0.79
N ARG A 48 5.69 7.07 0.24
CA ARG A 48 5.00 6.36 -0.84
C ARG A 48 5.86 6.22 -2.09
N ASN A 49 6.59 7.27 -2.48
CA ASN A 49 7.43 7.25 -3.66
C ASN A 49 8.61 6.27 -3.50
N ILE A 50 9.22 6.22 -2.32
CA ILE A 50 10.31 5.27 -2.02
C ILE A 50 9.80 3.83 -2.16
N LEU A 51 8.64 3.53 -1.54
CA LEU A 51 8.03 2.20 -1.64
C LEU A 51 7.60 1.87 -3.06
N GLN A 52 7.02 2.82 -3.80
CA GLN A 52 6.66 2.59 -5.19
C GLN A 52 7.89 2.30 -6.06
N ASN A 53 9.02 2.97 -5.82
CA ASN A 53 10.27 2.66 -6.50
C ASN A 53 10.74 1.24 -6.16
N LEU A 54 10.70 0.85 -4.87
CA LEU A 54 11.02 -0.52 -4.46
C LEU A 54 10.18 -1.56 -5.21
N PHE A 55 8.86 -1.43 -5.17
CA PHE A 55 7.95 -2.37 -5.84
C PHE A 55 8.17 -2.43 -7.35
N ASN A 56 8.51 -1.30 -7.97
CA ASN A 56 8.84 -1.28 -9.39
C ASN A 56 10.13 -2.07 -9.66
N GLN A 57 11.18 -1.89 -8.85
CA GLN A 57 12.44 -2.63 -9.02
C GLN A 57 12.25 -4.13 -8.83
N GLU A 58 11.47 -4.56 -7.83
CA GLU A 58 11.14 -5.97 -7.61
C GLU A 58 10.38 -6.54 -8.82
N HIS A 59 9.34 -5.84 -9.29
CA HIS A 59 8.59 -6.25 -10.48
C HIS A 59 9.48 -6.33 -11.74
N TYR A 60 10.38 -5.37 -11.94
CA TYR A 60 11.33 -5.39 -13.06
C TYR A 60 12.32 -6.55 -12.94
N SER A 61 12.79 -6.87 -11.74
CA SER A 61 13.65 -8.02 -11.48
C SER A 61 12.94 -9.32 -11.86
N ASP A 62 11.74 -9.55 -11.33
CA ASP A 62 10.95 -10.76 -11.60
C ASP A 62 10.61 -10.91 -13.09
N SER A 63 10.17 -9.83 -13.73
CA SER A 63 9.85 -9.83 -15.16
C SER A 63 11.10 -10.10 -16.02
N SER A 64 12.25 -9.49 -15.67
CA SER A 64 13.51 -9.73 -16.38
C SER A 64 13.98 -11.18 -16.24
N TYR A 65 13.82 -11.77 -15.05
CA TYR A 65 14.14 -13.18 -14.81
C TYR A 65 13.24 -14.14 -15.60
N GLN A 66 11.93 -13.88 -15.65
CA GLN A 66 11.00 -14.68 -16.46
C GLN A 66 11.31 -14.58 -17.97
N ASN A 67 11.62 -13.38 -18.45
CA ASN A 67 12.02 -13.15 -19.84
C ASN A 67 13.34 -13.85 -20.16
N PHE A 68 14.35 -13.75 -19.29
CA PHE A 68 15.61 -14.48 -19.39
C PHE A 68 15.38 -15.98 -19.57
N ASN A 69 14.59 -16.59 -18.66
CA ASN A 69 14.27 -18.01 -18.71
C ASN A 69 13.56 -18.40 -20.01
N SER A 70 12.66 -17.54 -20.51
CA SER A 70 11.94 -17.79 -21.76
C SER A 70 12.87 -17.74 -22.97
N VAL A 71 13.77 -16.75 -23.05
CA VAL A 71 14.75 -16.61 -24.13
C VAL A 71 15.76 -17.76 -24.13
N ILE A 72 16.23 -18.20 -22.96
CA ILE A 72 17.13 -19.36 -22.84
C ILE A 72 16.47 -20.62 -23.41
N LYS A 73 15.19 -20.87 -23.11
CA LYS A 73 14.46 -22.01 -23.67
C LYS A 73 14.38 -21.94 -25.20
N VAL A 74 14.12 -20.76 -25.76
CA VAL A 74 14.11 -20.54 -27.22
C VAL A 74 15.51 -20.77 -27.82
N ALA A 75 16.57 -20.30 -27.16
CA ALA A 75 17.95 -20.49 -27.61
C ALA A 75 18.32 -21.98 -27.67
N ILE A 76 18.01 -22.75 -26.62
CA ILE A 76 18.26 -24.20 -26.54
C ILE A 76 17.48 -24.92 -27.64
N PHE A 77 16.20 -24.61 -27.82
CA PHE A 77 15.36 -25.24 -28.84
C PHE A 77 15.89 -24.96 -30.25
N THR A 78 16.25 -23.71 -30.54
CA THR A 78 16.82 -23.31 -31.84
C THR A 78 18.16 -24.02 -32.10
N ASN A 79 18.99 -24.15 -31.07
CA ASN A 79 20.27 -24.85 -31.16
C ASN A 79 20.08 -26.35 -31.44
N LEU A 80 19.16 -27.02 -30.73
CA LEU A 80 18.84 -28.44 -30.93
C LEU A 80 18.34 -28.71 -32.36
N ILE A 81 17.43 -27.87 -32.88
CA ILE A 81 16.96 -28.00 -34.27
C ILE A 81 18.10 -27.76 -35.24
N GLY A 82 18.94 -26.75 -35.01
CA GLY A 82 20.11 -26.48 -35.84
C GLY A 82 21.05 -27.68 -35.96
N ILE A 83 21.36 -28.32 -34.82
CA ILE A 83 22.19 -29.54 -34.77
C ILE A 83 21.51 -30.68 -35.53
N LEU A 84 20.20 -30.89 -35.32
CA LEU A 84 19.45 -31.94 -36.03
C LEU A 84 19.51 -31.73 -37.55
N PHE A 85 19.32 -30.49 -38.02
CA PHE A 85 19.42 -30.16 -39.44
C PHE A 85 20.81 -30.42 -40.01
N LEU A 86 21.88 -30.12 -39.26
CA LEU A 86 23.24 -30.44 -39.71
C LEU A 86 23.49 -31.95 -39.78
N LEU A 87 23.00 -32.73 -38.81
CA LEU A 87 23.23 -34.18 -38.75
C LEU A 87 22.44 -34.95 -39.82
N PHE A 88 21.18 -34.59 -40.06
CA PHE A 88 20.28 -35.39 -40.91
C PHE A 88 20.09 -34.82 -42.32
N VAL A 89 20.23 -33.50 -42.49
CA VAL A 89 19.97 -32.83 -43.78
C VAL A 89 21.26 -32.20 -44.35
N ASN A 90 22.22 -31.86 -43.49
CA ASN A 90 23.48 -31.19 -43.84
C ASN A 90 23.27 -29.96 -44.74
N SER A 91 22.40 -29.05 -44.29
CA SER A 91 22.02 -27.85 -45.05
C SER A 91 22.50 -26.54 -44.40
N LEU A 92 22.60 -25.47 -45.21
CA LEU A 92 22.91 -24.11 -44.76
C LEU A 92 21.99 -23.64 -43.62
N VAL A 93 20.75 -24.14 -43.60
CA VAL A 93 19.74 -23.82 -42.59
C VAL A 93 20.23 -24.18 -41.18
N GLY A 94 20.94 -25.30 -41.00
CA GLY A 94 21.47 -25.70 -39.70
C GLY A 94 22.48 -24.69 -39.14
N TYR A 95 23.41 -24.22 -39.97
CA TYR A 95 24.39 -23.18 -39.59
C TYR A 95 23.73 -21.84 -39.26
N PHE A 96 22.68 -21.47 -40.00
CA PHE A 96 21.90 -20.26 -39.73
C PHE A 96 21.20 -20.34 -38.36
N LEU A 97 20.57 -21.48 -38.04
CA LEU A 97 19.90 -21.68 -36.76
C LEU A 97 20.87 -21.64 -35.57
N ILE A 98 22.08 -22.21 -35.73
CA ILE A 98 23.12 -22.11 -34.71
C ILE A 98 23.56 -20.65 -34.52
N SER A 99 23.79 -19.92 -35.62
CA SER A 99 24.11 -18.48 -35.56
C SER A 99 23.01 -17.68 -34.85
N LEU A 100 21.75 -18.00 -35.13
CA LEU A 100 20.58 -17.37 -34.47
C LEU A 100 20.53 -17.68 -32.97
N SER A 101 20.96 -18.88 -32.54
CA SER A 101 21.03 -19.21 -31.11
C SER A 101 21.99 -18.31 -30.32
N PHE A 102 23.08 -17.85 -30.94
CA PHE A 102 23.98 -16.88 -30.30
C PHE A 102 23.32 -15.51 -30.13
N ILE A 103 22.47 -15.08 -31.06
CA ILE A 103 21.70 -13.83 -30.91
C ILE A 103 20.76 -13.93 -29.70
N TRP A 104 20.08 -15.07 -29.54
CA TRP A 104 19.25 -15.30 -28.35
C TRP A 104 20.06 -15.30 -27.05
N LEU A 105 21.28 -15.83 -27.05
CA LEU A 105 22.15 -15.79 -25.87
C LEU A 105 22.58 -14.36 -25.51
N ILE A 106 22.83 -13.49 -26.51
CA ILE A 106 23.11 -12.07 -26.27
C ILE A 106 21.89 -11.39 -25.63
N ILE A 107 20.69 -11.65 -26.17
CA ILE A 107 19.43 -11.11 -25.61
C ILE A 107 19.21 -11.63 -24.17
N ALA A 108 19.46 -12.92 -23.92
CA ALA A 108 19.38 -13.48 -22.57
C ALA A 108 20.36 -12.80 -21.62
N SER A 109 21.60 -12.54 -22.07
CA SER A 109 22.59 -11.82 -21.26
C SER A 109 22.13 -10.40 -20.90
N LEU A 110 21.41 -9.71 -21.79
CA LEU A 110 20.83 -8.40 -21.48
C LEU A 110 19.73 -8.49 -20.41
N TYR A 111 18.82 -9.46 -20.51
CA TYR A 111 17.81 -9.69 -19.46
C TYR A 111 18.43 -10.06 -18.12
N LEU A 112 19.48 -10.88 -18.12
CA LEU A 112 20.21 -11.21 -16.90
C LEU A 112 20.87 -9.97 -16.28
N TYR A 113 21.46 -9.09 -17.11
CA TYR A 113 22.01 -7.82 -16.63
C TYR A 113 20.94 -6.94 -15.98
N PHE A 114 19.77 -6.78 -16.61
CA PHE A 114 18.67 -5.99 -16.03
C PHE A 114 18.13 -6.61 -14.75
N PHE A 115 18.01 -7.93 -14.69
CA PHE A 115 17.63 -8.65 -13.47
C PHE A 115 18.59 -8.33 -12.31
N LEU A 116 19.90 -8.46 -12.53
CA LEU A 116 20.92 -8.20 -11.51
C LEU A 116 20.91 -6.74 -11.07
N TYR A 117 20.83 -5.80 -12.02
CA TYR A 117 20.78 -4.37 -11.73
C TYR A 117 19.55 -3.98 -10.89
N SER A 118 18.36 -4.46 -11.27
CA SER A 118 17.13 -4.17 -10.53
C SER A 118 17.11 -4.85 -9.17
N HIS A 119 17.68 -6.06 -9.04
CA HIS A 119 17.81 -6.75 -7.76
C HIS A 119 18.73 -5.98 -6.80
N GLU A 120 19.91 -5.57 -7.25
CA GLU A 120 20.85 -4.78 -6.45
C GLU A 120 20.24 -3.44 -6.02
N THR A 121 19.55 -2.76 -6.94
CA THR A 121 18.86 -1.51 -6.63
C THR A 121 17.73 -1.72 -5.61
N ALA A 122 16.96 -2.81 -5.72
CA ALA A 122 15.92 -3.14 -4.76
C ALA A 122 16.53 -3.40 -3.37
N ASP A 123 17.63 -4.14 -3.30
CA ASP A 123 18.34 -4.44 -2.05
C ASP A 123 18.91 -3.17 -1.39
N GLU A 124 19.44 -2.22 -2.16
CA GLU A 124 19.86 -0.92 -1.62
C GLU A 124 18.69 -0.12 -1.04
N ILE A 125 17.53 -0.15 -1.71
CA ILE A 125 16.32 0.53 -1.22
C ILE A 125 15.82 -0.18 0.06
N LYS A 126 15.77 -1.51 0.08
CA LYS A 126 15.42 -2.31 1.26
C LYS A 126 16.36 -2.00 2.42
N ALA A 127 17.67 -1.99 2.20
CA ALA A 127 18.64 -1.65 3.23
C ALA A 127 18.39 -0.25 3.81
N LYS A 128 18.07 0.75 2.99
CA LYS A 128 17.69 2.10 3.45
C LYS A 128 16.41 2.10 4.29
N LEU A 129 15.51 1.13 4.09
CA LEU A 129 14.27 0.96 4.85
C LEU A 129 14.44 0.05 6.09
N ASP A 130 15.34 -0.93 6.07
CA ASP A 130 15.52 -1.97 7.08
C ASP A 130 16.65 -1.67 8.09
N VAL A 131 17.55 -0.71 7.83
CA VAL A 131 18.52 -0.14 8.81
C VAL A 131 17.84 0.44 10.07
N GLU A 132 16.52 0.37 10.09
CA GLU A 132 15.57 1.03 10.94
C GLU A 132 14.62 0.06 11.68
N ASP A 133 14.58 -1.22 11.29
CA ASP A 133 13.70 -2.23 11.89
C ASP A 133 14.47 -3.53 12.17
N LYS A 134 15.29 -3.52 13.22
CA LYS A 134 16.12 -4.68 13.66
C LYS A 134 15.32 -5.89 14.20
N LYS A 135 14.04 -6.04 13.85
CA LYS A 135 13.18 -7.15 14.30
C LYS A 135 12.24 -7.72 13.23
N SER A 136 12.35 -7.31 11.96
CA SER A 136 11.65 -8.03 10.89
C SER A 136 12.38 -9.34 10.63
N ASN A 137 11.74 -10.47 10.92
CA ASN A 137 12.22 -11.77 10.45
C ASN A 137 12.34 -11.71 8.92
N ASN A 138 13.38 -12.35 8.36
CA ASN A 138 13.73 -12.37 6.93
C ASN A 138 12.66 -13.01 5.99
N SER A 139 11.43 -13.21 6.45
CA SER A 139 10.37 -13.96 5.74
C SER A 139 9.16 -13.13 5.31
N GLU A 140 9.08 -11.83 5.64
CA GLU A 140 7.91 -11.02 5.33
C GLU A 140 8.07 -10.31 3.96
N HIS A 141 7.24 -10.70 2.99
CA HIS A 141 7.25 -10.07 1.67
C HIS A 141 6.32 -8.85 1.65
N ARG A 142 6.85 -7.68 1.25
CA ARG A 142 6.07 -6.43 1.13
C ARG A 142 5.40 -6.41 -0.23
N ILE A 143 4.09 -6.21 -0.26
CA ILE A 143 3.32 -6.18 -1.51
C ILE A 143 2.56 -4.88 -1.65
N ASN A 144 2.57 -4.34 -2.86
CA ASN A 144 1.72 -3.23 -3.25
C ASN A 144 0.34 -3.75 -3.65
N THR A 145 -0.72 -3.19 -3.08
CA THR A 145 -2.08 -3.54 -3.51
C THR A 145 -2.65 -2.47 -4.44
N PRO A 146 -3.60 -2.81 -5.33
CA PRO A 146 -4.48 -1.81 -5.90
C PRO A 146 -5.32 -1.13 -4.79
N LYS A 147 -6.09 -0.10 -5.16
CA LYS A 147 -7.10 0.43 -4.25
C LYS A 147 -8.15 -0.66 -4.02
N LEU A 148 -8.45 -0.93 -2.76
CA LEU A 148 -9.41 -1.93 -2.29
C LEU A 148 -10.77 -1.27 -2.05
N PHE A 149 -11.82 -2.05 -2.23
CA PHE A 149 -13.21 -1.64 -2.12
C PHE A 149 -14.03 -2.71 -1.40
N SER A 150 -14.93 -2.24 -0.56
CA SER A 150 -15.94 -3.04 0.10
C SER A 150 -17.31 -2.67 -0.44
N ASN A 151 -18.02 -3.67 -0.98
CA ASN A 151 -19.40 -3.49 -1.42
C ASN A 151 -20.39 -3.65 -0.26
N SER A 152 -20.04 -4.40 0.79
CA SER A 152 -20.95 -4.68 1.91
C SER A 152 -21.20 -3.46 2.80
N ILE A 153 -20.18 -2.62 3.00
CA ILE A 153 -20.27 -1.43 3.88
C ILE A 153 -19.87 -0.12 3.17
N GLY A 154 -19.76 -0.12 1.84
CA GLY A 154 -19.47 1.12 1.09
C GLY A 154 -18.13 1.77 1.44
N LEU A 155 -17.10 0.98 1.75
CA LEU A 155 -15.78 1.44 2.20
C LEU A 155 -14.74 1.31 1.07
N CYS A 156 -13.75 2.21 1.01
CA CYS A 156 -12.63 2.07 0.09
C CYS A 156 -11.30 2.55 0.67
N GLY A 157 -10.18 2.06 0.17
CA GLY A 157 -8.89 2.45 0.70
C GLY A 157 -7.72 1.75 0.03
N LYS A 158 -6.53 2.33 0.18
CA LYS A 158 -5.28 1.67 -0.19
C LYS A 158 -4.36 1.73 1.03
N PRO A 159 -3.97 0.59 1.63
CA PRO A 159 -2.92 0.58 2.65
C PRO A 159 -1.60 1.06 2.05
N THR A 160 -0.61 1.39 2.90
CA THR A 160 0.69 1.84 2.37
C THR A 160 1.39 0.68 1.65
N TYR A 161 1.29 -0.52 2.24
CA TYR A 161 1.63 -1.82 1.65
C TYR A 161 0.97 -2.89 2.52
N VAL A 162 1.00 -4.14 2.07
CA VAL A 162 0.66 -5.31 2.89
C VAL A 162 1.89 -6.16 3.09
N LEU A 163 1.94 -6.90 4.19
CA LEU A 163 2.92 -7.95 4.41
C LEU A 163 2.23 -9.29 4.16
N GLU A 164 2.84 -10.11 3.33
CA GLU A 164 2.41 -11.48 3.09
C GLU A 164 3.33 -12.41 3.88
N ASN A 165 2.72 -13.26 4.71
CA ASN A 165 3.40 -14.31 5.44
C ASN A 165 2.52 -15.57 5.45
N ASN A 166 2.92 -16.57 4.67
CA ASN A 166 2.15 -17.79 4.42
C ASN A 166 0.73 -17.47 3.91
N ASP A 167 -0.29 -17.65 4.77
CA ASP A 167 -1.72 -17.45 4.46
C ASP A 167 -2.30 -16.17 5.09
N GLU A 168 -1.48 -15.35 5.75
CA GLU A 168 -1.92 -14.11 6.38
C GLU A 168 -1.45 -12.89 5.58
N ILE A 169 -2.39 -11.98 5.30
CA ILE A 169 -2.10 -10.69 4.68
C ILE A 169 -2.33 -9.59 5.72
N ILE A 170 -1.25 -8.90 6.10
CA ILE A 170 -1.27 -7.91 7.18
C ILE A 170 -1.15 -6.51 6.58
N PRO A 171 -2.18 -5.65 6.66
CA PRO A 171 -2.11 -4.29 6.15
C PRO A 171 -1.24 -3.39 7.01
N VAL A 172 -0.38 -2.61 6.36
CA VAL A 172 0.51 -1.66 7.02
C VAL A 172 0.17 -0.22 6.62
N ASP A 173 0.01 0.65 7.62
CA ASP A 173 -0.12 2.10 7.43
C ASP A 173 1.08 2.85 8.02
N VAL A 174 1.67 3.74 7.23
CA VAL A 174 2.82 4.55 7.66
C VAL A 174 2.38 6.00 7.89
N LYS A 175 2.59 6.47 9.11
CA LYS A 175 2.27 7.81 9.57
C LYS A 175 3.50 8.70 9.60
N SER A 176 3.35 9.91 9.06
CA SER A 176 4.31 10.99 9.25
C SER A 176 3.91 11.77 10.51
N GLY A 177 4.78 11.86 11.52
CA GLY A 177 4.48 12.67 12.71
C GLY A 177 5.14 12.19 13.99
N ARG A 178 4.76 12.83 15.11
CA ARG A 178 5.23 12.47 16.45
C ARG A 178 4.79 11.04 16.79
N LYS A 179 5.72 10.26 17.31
CA LYS A 179 5.45 8.95 17.89
C LYS A 179 4.67 9.07 19.20
N PRO A 180 3.49 8.46 19.31
CA PRO A 180 2.82 8.29 20.60
C PRO A 180 3.28 7.00 21.28
N GLU A 181 3.01 6.87 22.58
CA GLU A 181 3.24 5.61 23.31
C GLU A 181 2.26 4.52 22.87
N LYS A 182 1.03 4.91 22.53
CA LYS A 182 -0.03 4.05 21.99
C LYS A 182 -0.57 4.66 20.69
N PRO A 183 -0.98 3.86 19.71
CA PRO A 183 -1.49 4.39 18.45
C PRO A 183 -2.71 5.28 18.71
N PHE A 184 -2.81 6.39 17.97
CA PHE A 184 -3.95 7.28 18.07
C PHE A 184 -5.22 6.56 17.56
N PHE A 185 -6.34 6.76 18.24
CA PHE A 185 -7.61 6.12 17.91
C PHE A 185 -8.02 6.30 16.43
N ASN A 186 -7.82 7.50 15.90
CA ASN A 186 -8.13 7.79 14.50
C ASN A 186 -7.24 7.03 13.50
N HIS A 187 -5.99 6.72 13.87
CA HIS A 187 -5.11 5.87 13.07
C HIS A 187 -5.53 4.39 13.18
N VAL A 188 -6.00 3.96 14.37
CA VAL A 188 -6.58 2.63 14.57
C VAL A 188 -7.81 2.43 13.69
N LEU A 189 -8.74 3.39 13.64
CA LEU A 189 -9.93 3.29 12.78
C LEU A 189 -9.60 3.14 11.29
N GLN A 190 -8.60 3.88 10.80
CA GLN A 190 -8.15 3.73 9.42
C GLN A 190 -7.45 2.39 9.17
N ASN A 191 -6.66 1.91 10.12
CA ASN A 191 -6.01 0.61 9.98
C ASN A 191 -7.03 -0.54 10.04
N ALA A 192 -8.06 -0.42 10.90
CA ALA A 192 -9.22 -1.30 10.92
C ALA A 192 -9.94 -1.33 9.55
N ALA A 193 -10.12 -0.17 8.93
CA ALA A 193 -10.66 -0.08 7.57
C ALA A 193 -9.82 -0.88 6.56
N TYR A 194 -8.49 -0.83 6.67
CA TYR A 194 -7.61 -1.64 5.83
C TYR A 194 -7.70 -3.14 6.13
N CYS A 195 -7.84 -3.54 7.40
CA CYS A 195 -8.04 -4.93 7.78
C CYS A 195 -9.32 -5.48 7.14
N PHE A 196 -10.43 -4.75 7.28
CA PHE A 196 -11.71 -5.12 6.65
C PHE A 196 -11.59 -5.23 5.12
N LEU A 197 -10.98 -4.24 4.46
CA LEU A 197 -10.83 -4.22 3.00
C LEU A 197 -9.96 -5.36 2.48
N VAL A 198 -8.90 -5.72 3.21
CA VAL A 198 -8.03 -6.85 2.87
C VAL A 198 -8.77 -8.17 3.07
N GLU A 199 -9.41 -8.34 4.23
CA GLU A 199 -10.17 -9.54 4.58
C GLU A 199 -11.28 -9.84 3.56
N GLU A 200 -12.06 -8.82 3.19
CA GLU A 200 -13.18 -8.99 2.26
C GLU A 200 -12.73 -9.17 0.82
N GLN A 201 -11.84 -8.30 0.31
CA GLN A 201 -11.52 -8.31 -1.11
C GLN A 201 -10.51 -9.40 -1.51
N LEU A 202 -9.64 -9.81 -0.58
CA LEU A 202 -8.64 -10.85 -0.84
C LEU A 202 -9.04 -12.20 -0.25
N GLU A 203 -10.25 -12.31 0.33
CA GLU A 203 -10.80 -13.56 0.89
C GLU A 203 -9.81 -14.29 1.83
N THR A 204 -9.10 -13.51 2.66
CA THR A 204 -8.02 -13.99 3.52
C THR A 204 -8.25 -13.60 4.97
N LYS A 205 -7.63 -14.33 5.90
CA LYS A 205 -7.70 -14.00 7.32
C LYS A 205 -6.70 -12.89 7.65
N VAL A 206 -7.19 -11.83 8.29
CA VAL A 206 -6.34 -10.75 8.80
C VAL A 206 -6.33 -10.81 10.33
N PRO A 207 -5.27 -11.29 11.00
CA PRO A 207 -5.26 -11.35 12.46
C PRO A 207 -5.11 -9.97 13.12
N HIS A 208 -4.42 -9.06 12.44
CA HIS A 208 -4.11 -7.72 12.91
C HIS A 208 -3.64 -6.85 11.75
N GLY A 209 -3.65 -5.54 11.96
CA GLY A 209 -2.93 -4.59 11.12
C GLY A 209 -1.77 -3.93 11.85
N ILE A 210 -0.94 -3.20 11.11
CA ILE A 210 0.26 -2.55 11.63
C ILE A 210 0.25 -1.05 11.33
N ILE A 211 0.56 -0.25 12.34
CA ILE A 211 0.79 1.20 12.21
C ILE A 211 2.26 1.49 12.51
N ARG A 212 2.94 2.16 11.58
CA ARG A 212 4.33 2.62 11.73
C ARG A 212 4.39 4.14 11.77
N TYR A 213 4.98 4.72 12.82
CA TYR A 213 5.17 6.17 12.94
C TYR A 213 6.55 6.56 12.41
N GLY A 214 6.67 6.71 11.09
CA GLY A 214 7.94 6.77 10.38
C GLY A 214 8.48 5.39 10.02
N MET A 215 9.48 5.35 9.13
CA MET A 215 10.14 4.10 8.74
C MET A 215 11.10 3.59 9.82
N LYS A 216 11.68 4.52 10.63
CA LYS A 216 12.74 4.24 11.62
C LYS A 216 12.32 3.53 12.89
N GLU A 217 11.02 3.36 13.06
CA GLU A 217 10.43 3.26 14.38
C GLU A 217 9.68 1.96 14.57
N LYS A 218 9.66 1.48 15.82
CA LYS A 218 8.86 0.33 16.22
C LYS A 218 7.40 0.50 15.80
N SER A 219 6.87 -0.56 15.19
CA SER A 219 5.46 -0.68 14.83
C SER A 219 4.55 -0.80 16.05
N HIS A 220 3.30 -0.42 15.86
CA HIS A 220 2.19 -0.79 16.74
C HIS A 220 1.30 -1.80 16.01
N THR A 221 0.97 -2.88 16.70
CA THR A 221 0.02 -3.88 16.22
C THR A 221 -1.38 -3.47 16.66
N VAL A 222 -2.33 -3.55 15.73
CA VAL A 222 -3.76 -3.31 15.94
C VAL A 222 -4.46 -4.65 15.76
N THR A 223 -4.85 -5.30 16.85
CA THR A 223 -5.60 -6.56 16.79
C THR A 223 -6.90 -6.36 16.01
N TRP A 224 -7.15 -7.24 15.04
CA TRP A 224 -8.39 -7.25 14.26
C TRP A 224 -9.34 -8.29 14.85
N ASP A 225 -10.14 -7.85 15.82
CA ASP A 225 -11.16 -8.65 16.50
C ASP A 225 -12.57 -8.18 16.18
N GLU A 226 -13.57 -8.94 16.65
CA GLU A 226 -14.99 -8.63 16.42
C GLU A 226 -15.39 -7.29 17.03
N ASP A 227 -14.79 -6.87 18.14
CA ASP A 227 -15.10 -5.58 18.77
C ASP A 227 -14.67 -4.41 17.87
N LEU A 228 -13.45 -4.48 17.32
CA LEU A 228 -12.95 -3.47 16.39
C LEU A 228 -13.70 -3.50 15.05
N LYS A 229 -14.11 -4.69 14.59
CA LYS A 229 -14.94 -4.85 13.39
C LYS A 229 -16.32 -4.21 13.56
N ASN A 230 -16.99 -4.46 14.69
CA ASN A 230 -18.27 -3.86 15.00
C ASN A 230 -18.15 -2.33 15.14
N LEU A 231 -17.11 -1.85 15.81
CA LEU A 231 -16.83 -0.42 15.92
C LEU A 231 -16.60 0.23 14.55
N LEU A 232 -15.87 -0.42 13.65
CA LEU A 232 -15.66 0.08 12.29
C LEU A 232 -17.01 0.24 11.55
N ILE A 233 -17.84 -0.81 11.57
CA ILE A 233 -19.15 -0.82 10.90
C ILE A 233 -20.06 0.26 11.49
N GLU A 234 -20.08 0.41 12.81
CA GLU A 234 -20.81 1.47 13.51
C GLU A 234 -20.38 2.86 13.00
N LYS A 235 -19.07 3.13 12.96
CA LYS A 235 -18.55 4.44 12.53
C LYS A 235 -18.82 4.72 11.06
N VAL A 236 -18.75 3.70 10.19
CA VAL A 236 -19.14 3.84 8.79
C VAL A 236 -20.62 4.19 8.68
N SER A 237 -21.51 3.49 9.40
CA SER A 237 -22.95 3.78 9.40
C SER A 237 -23.28 5.19 9.94
N GLU A 238 -22.59 5.65 10.99
CA GLU A 238 -22.72 7.02 11.48
C GLU A 238 -22.33 8.06 10.41
N MET A 239 -21.24 7.81 9.71
CA MET A 239 -20.77 8.68 8.62
C MET A 239 -21.77 8.71 7.46
N GLU A 240 -22.36 7.57 7.09
CA GLU A 240 -23.39 7.51 6.05
C GLU A 240 -24.63 8.33 6.42
N LYS A 241 -25.12 8.20 7.66
CA LYS A 241 -26.26 9.01 8.15
C LYS A 241 -25.97 10.50 8.05
N ILE A 242 -24.76 10.93 8.39
CA ILE A 242 -24.36 12.34 8.27
C ILE A 242 -24.32 12.78 6.80
N LEU A 243 -23.82 11.93 5.90
CA LEU A 243 -23.76 12.26 4.48
C LEU A 243 -25.14 12.33 3.83
N ASN A 244 -26.08 11.51 4.28
CA ASN A 244 -27.47 11.48 3.81
C ASN A 244 -28.33 12.60 4.41
N GLY A 245 -27.82 13.32 5.42
CA GLY A 245 -28.56 14.38 6.12
C GLY A 245 -29.48 13.87 7.23
N ASP A 246 -29.38 12.59 7.60
CA ASP A 246 -30.13 11.97 8.70
C ASP A 246 -29.56 12.33 10.09
N SER A 247 -28.34 12.89 10.13
CA SER A 247 -27.66 13.27 11.36
C SER A 247 -26.69 14.43 11.13
N GLU A 248 -26.40 15.20 12.18
CA GLU A 248 -25.42 16.29 12.16
C GLU A 248 -24.07 15.83 12.74
N ALA A 249 -22.98 16.34 12.18
CA ALA A 249 -21.64 16.08 12.70
C ALA A 249 -21.29 17.07 13.81
N HIS A 250 -20.99 16.55 14.99
CA HIS A 250 -20.55 17.37 16.13
C HIS A 250 -19.12 17.07 16.57
N ARG A 251 -18.52 17.99 17.32
CA ARG A 251 -17.21 17.78 17.95
C ARG A 251 -17.30 16.67 19.00
N ASN A 252 -16.43 15.66 18.90
CA ASN A 252 -16.43 14.49 19.79
C ASN A 252 -15.50 14.60 21.02
N HIS A 253 -15.04 15.80 21.37
CA HIS A 253 -14.03 15.98 22.42
C HIS A 253 -14.15 17.31 23.15
N ASN A 254 -13.61 17.39 24.37
CA ASN A 254 -13.47 18.63 25.14
C ASN A 254 -12.01 19.06 25.32
N ARG A 255 -11.19 18.95 24.26
CA ARG A 255 -9.74 19.23 24.29
C ARG A 255 -9.41 20.47 23.45
N PRO A 256 -9.20 21.64 24.05
CA PRO A 256 -8.93 22.86 23.30
C PRO A 256 -7.66 22.81 22.44
N GLY A 257 -6.63 22.10 22.89
CA GLY A 257 -5.41 21.89 22.11
C GLY A 257 -5.65 21.22 20.75
N LYS A 258 -6.66 20.33 20.62
CA LYS A 258 -7.06 19.76 19.32
C LYS A 258 -7.70 20.81 18.42
N CYS A 259 -8.53 21.69 18.96
CA CYS A 259 -9.16 22.80 18.22
C CYS A 259 -8.11 23.81 17.76
N LYS A 260 -7.16 24.19 18.63
CA LYS A 260 -6.09 25.14 18.33
C LYS A 260 -5.21 24.72 17.16
N ASN A 261 -4.95 23.41 17.03
CA ASN A 261 -4.14 22.79 15.99
C ASN A 261 -4.98 22.19 14.84
N CYS A 262 -6.31 22.35 14.87
CA CYS A 262 -7.18 21.88 13.79
C CYS A 262 -6.94 22.73 12.55
N SER A 263 -6.71 22.08 11.40
CA SER A 263 -6.50 22.76 10.12
C SER A 263 -7.75 23.45 9.56
N ARG A 264 -8.91 23.28 10.20
CA ARG A 264 -10.21 23.87 9.81
C ARG A 264 -10.82 24.72 10.92
N LYS A 265 -10.01 25.15 11.88
CA LYS A 265 -10.47 25.85 13.08
C LYS A 265 -11.18 27.18 12.79
N GLU A 266 -10.84 27.86 11.70
CA GLU A 266 -11.41 29.16 11.35
C GLU A 266 -12.87 29.04 10.88
N ALA A 267 -13.25 27.90 10.29
CA ALA A 267 -14.61 27.62 9.83
C ALA A 267 -15.44 26.78 10.83
N CYS A 268 -14.90 26.47 12.01
CA CYS A 268 -15.51 25.53 12.95
C CYS A 268 -16.42 26.25 13.96
N PRO A 269 -17.76 26.06 13.91
CA PRO A 269 -18.68 26.74 14.83
C PRO A 269 -18.58 26.21 16.27
N GLU A 270 -18.15 24.96 16.46
CA GLU A 270 -17.97 24.34 17.78
C GLU A 270 -16.52 24.38 18.25
N ARG A 271 -15.74 25.39 17.84
CA ARG A 271 -14.35 25.52 18.27
C ARG A 271 -14.29 25.81 19.79
N LEU A 272 -13.25 25.31 20.45
CA LEU A 272 -12.87 25.72 21.81
C LEU A 272 -11.78 26.78 21.73
N ASP A 273 -11.96 27.89 22.45
CA ASP A 273 -11.09 29.07 22.34
C ASP A 273 -10.05 29.24 23.46
N ASN A 274 -9.90 28.23 24.35
CA ASN A 274 -8.96 28.30 25.49
C ASN A 274 -7.77 27.33 25.37
#